data_AF-A0A3S0E8H0-F1
#
_entry.id   AF-A0A3S0E8H0-F1
#
_cell.length_a   1.000
_cell.length_b   1.000
_cell.length_c   1.000
_cell.angle_alpha   90.00
_cell.angle_beta   90.00
_cell.angle_gamma   90.00
#
_symmetry.space_group_name_H-M   'P 1'
#
loop_
_entity.id
_entity.type
_entity.pdbx_description
1 polymer ?
#
loop_
_entity_poly.entity_id
_entity_poly.type
_entity_poly.pdbx_seq_one_letter_code
_entity_poly.pdbx_strand_id
1 'polypeptide(L)'
;MENEPRINFTIEDGSNVEGTRYNTSLWSFMGKAALYNHVYVAADDEFAIYVFQCMPEFATAARFALDNDFPLHMHIPEPSEEDVQAYENYIQSNLKDLNSFPPKEWIPDE
;
A
#
# COMPACT_ATOMS: atom_id res chain seq x y z
N MET A 1 -28.27 -6.39 11.97
CA MET A 1 -27.14 -5.56 11.54
C MET A 1 -26.16 -6.51 10.90
N GLU A 2 -25.93 -6.40 9.60
CA GLU A 2 -24.85 -7.16 8.96
C GLU A 2 -23.53 -6.73 9.60
N ASN A 3 -22.64 -7.68 9.86
CA ASN A 3 -21.34 -7.38 10.46
C ASN A 3 -20.56 -6.48 9.50
N GLU A 4 -20.09 -5.31 9.98
CA GLU A 4 -19.22 -4.43 9.20
C GLU A 4 -17.97 -5.21 8.76
N PRO A 5 -17.65 -5.26 7.45
CA PRO A 5 -16.47 -5.95 6.95
C PRO A 5 -15.18 -5.28 7.44
N ARG A 6 -14.19 -6.10 7.82
CA ARG A 6 -12.96 -5.64 8.48
C ARG A 6 -11.73 -6.25 7.83
N ILE A 7 -10.72 -5.43 7.60
CA ILE A 7 -9.36 -5.84 7.27
C ILE A 7 -8.50 -5.64 8.52
N ASN A 8 -7.85 -6.69 9.02
CA ASN A 8 -7.02 -6.58 10.22
C ASN A 8 -5.54 -6.58 9.82
N PHE A 9 -4.82 -5.55 10.25
CA PHE A 9 -3.38 -5.42 10.07
C PHE A 9 -2.70 -5.56 11.42
N THR A 10 -1.64 -6.36 11.48
CA THR A 10 -0.72 -6.38 12.63
C THR A 10 0.56 -5.68 12.20
N ILE A 11 0.90 -4.58 12.87
CA ILE A 11 2.13 -3.82 12.57
C ILE A 11 3.30 -4.36 13.40
N GLU A 12 4.52 -3.89 13.13
CA GLU A 12 5.76 -4.46 13.69
C GLU A 12 5.83 -4.46 15.23
N ASP A 13 5.18 -3.50 15.89
CA ASP A 13 5.13 -3.43 17.35
C ASP A 13 4.12 -4.41 17.99
N GLY A 14 3.40 -5.18 17.16
CA GLY A 14 2.39 -6.14 17.56
C GLY A 14 1.00 -5.55 17.82
N SER A 15 0.81 -4.25 17.65
CA SER A 15 -0.51 -3.62 17.70
C SER A 15 -1.32 -3.97 16.44
N ASN A 16 -2.65 -3.92 16.59
CA ASN A 16 -3.58 -4.23 15.51
C ASN A 16 -4.29 -2.96 15.05
N VAL A 17 -4.32 -2.75 13.74
CA VAL A 17 -5.09 -1.69 13.09
C VAL A 17 -6.23 -2.34 12.32
N GLU A 18 -7.42 -1.80 12.47
CA GLU A 18 -8.61 -2.29 11.79
C GLU A 18 -9.06 -1.33 10.68
N GLY A 19 -9.09 -1.85 9.46
CA GLY A 19 -9.69 -1.20 8.30
C GLY A 19 -11.16 -1.55 8.15
N THR A 20 -12.02 -0.53 8.17
CA THR A 20 -13.46 -0.57 7.88
C THR A 20 -13.77 0.30 6.68
N ARG A 21 -15.01 0.31 6.18
CA ARG A 21 -15.39 1.18 5.06
C ARG A 21 -15.24 2.68 5.35
N TYR A 22 -15.15 3.08 6.61
CA TYR A 22 -15.06 4.50 7.01
C TYR A 22 -13.64 5.06 6.97
N ASN A 23 -12.62 4.21 7.07
CA ASN A 23 -11.22 4.61 7.12
C ASN A 23 -10.35 3.92 6.07
N THR A 24 -10.94 3.08 5.21
CA THR A 24 -10.22 2.32 4.19
C THR A 24 -10.74 2.64 2.81
N SER A 25 -9.83 2.77 1.84
CA SER A 25 -10.18 3.02 0.45
C SER A 25 -9.19 2.35 -0.52
N LEU A 26 -9.66 1.99 -1.72
CA LEU A 26 -8.82 1.45 -2.79
C LEU A 26 -8.55 2.55 -3.82
N TRP A 27 -7.28 2.78 -4.12
CA TRP A 27 -6.81 3.77 -5.06
C TRP A 27 -6.19 3.10 -6.29
N SER A 28 -6.71 3.47 -7.47
CA SER A 28 -6.28 2.97 -8.77
C SER A 28 -5.96 4.11 -9.72
N PHE A 29 -4.70 4.14 -10.14
CA PHE A 29 -4.09 5.11 -11.02
C PHE A 29 -3.89 4.56 -12.43
N MET A 30 -3.71 5.46 -13.41
CA MET A 30 -3.55 5.10 -14.82
C MET A 30 -2.12 5.22 -15.33
N GLY A 31 -1.81 4.45 -16.37
CA GLY A 31 -0.55 4.57 -17.11
C GLY A 31 0.66 4.32 -16.20
N LYS A 32 1.62 5.26 -16.20
CA LYS A 32 2.81 5.16 -15.35
C LYS A 32 2.48 5.28 -13.86
N ALA A 33 1.43 6.04 -13.51
CA ALA A 33 1.04 6.21 -12.12
C ALA A 33 0.43 4.93 -11.52
N ALA A 34 0.10 3.92 -12.31
CA ALA A 34 -0.38 2.63 -11.81
C ALA A 34 0.57 1.99 -10.79
N LEU A 35 1.86 2.34 -10.80
CA LEU A 35 2.83 1.87 -9.79
C LEU A 35 2.44 2.24 -8.34
N TYR A 36 1.65 3.30 -8.16
CA TYR A 36 1.17 3.80 -6.87
C TYR A 36 -0.19 3.19 -6.45
N ASN A 37 -0.76 2.25 -7.19
CA ASN A 37 -2.01 1.59 -6.78
C ASN A 37 -1.88 1.02 -5.37
N HIS A 38 -2.85 1.30 -4.51
CA HIS A 38 -2.78 0.88 -3.12
C HIS A 38 -4.15 0.76 -2.45
N VAL A 39 -4.23 -0.06 -1.40
CA VAL A 39 -5.27 0.05 -0.39
C VAL A 39 -4.75 0.95 0.72
N TYR A 40 -5.48 2.03 0.99
CA TYR A 40 -5.19 2.99 2.04
C TYR A 40 -6.04 2.68 3.27
N VAL A 41 -5.46 2.76 4.46
CA VAL A 41 -6.16 2.63 5.74
C VAL A 41 -5.68 3.71 6.70
N ALA A 42 -6.54 4.67 7.05
CA ALA A 42 -6.26 5.62 8.12
C ALA A 42 -6.35 4.91 9.47
N ALA A 43 -5.23 4.83 10.19
CA ALA A 43 -5.17 4.23 11.52
C ALA A 43 -5.49 5.27 12.61
N ASP A 44 -4.94 6.48 12.46
CA ASP A 44 -5.25 7.67 13.26
C ASP A 44 -4.99 8.95 12.43
N ASP A 45 -4.95 10.11 13.08
CA ASP A 45 -4.77 11.42 12.42
C ASP A 45 -3.37 11.61 11.81
N GLU A 46 -2.37 10.85 12.25
CA GLU A 46 -0.96 10.99 11.83
C GLU A 46 -0.41 9.73 11.14
N PHE A 47 -1.08 8.58 11.30
CA PHE A 47 -0.63 7.30 10.82
C PHE A 47 -1.64 6.65 9.85
N ALA A 48 -1.11 6.18 8.73
CA ALA A 48 -1.86 5.42 7.75
C ALA A 48 -1.05 4.23 7.24
N ILE A 49 -1.76 3.16 6.89
CA ILE A 49 -1.21 1.95 6.31
C ILE A 49 -1.49 1.98 4.81
N TYR A 50 -0.44 1.70 4.03
CA TYR A 50 -0.50 1.57 2.59
C TYR A 50 -0.17 0.14 2.20
N VAL A 51 -1.12 -0.54 1.55
CA VAL A 51 -0.87 -1.83 0.91
C VAL A 51 -0.70 -1.58 -0.58
N PHE A 52 0.54 -1.41 -1.02
CA PHE A 52 0.86 -1.12 -2.42
C PHE A 52 0.74 -2.34 -3.32
N GLN A 53 0.45 -2.14 -4.60
CA GLN A 53 0.26 -3.23 -5.57
C GLN A 53 1.46 -4.16 -5.76
N CYS A 54 2.66 -3.73 -5.38
CA CYS A 54 3.86 -4.56 -5.39
C CYS A 54 3.97 -5.47 -4.17
N MET A 55 3.15 -5.27 -3.14
CA MET A 55 3.09 -6.12 -1.95
C MET A 55 2.25 -7.38 -2.23
N PRO A 56 2.65 -8.56 -1.70
CA PRO A 56 1.89 -9.81 -1.86
C PRO A 56 0.43 -9.72 -1.40
N GLU A 57 0.16 -8.93 -0.37
CA GLU A 57 -1.14 -8.80 0.29
C GLU A 57 -2.15 -8.00 -0.54
N PHE A 58 -1.68 -7.18 -1.49
CA PHE A 58 -2.53 -6.24 -2.21
C PHE A 58 -3.69 -6.90 -2.93
N ALA A 59 -3.44 -7.98 -3.68
CA ALA A 59 -4.49 -8.61 -4.46
C ALA A 59 -5.65 -9.09 -3.56
N THR A 60 -5.33 -9.64 -2.40
CA THR A 60 -6.31 -10.07 -1.40
C THR A 60 -7.05 -8.89 -0.79
N ALA A 61 -6.33 -7.85 -0.36
CA ALA A 61 -6.91 -6.65 0.25
C ALA A 61 -7.82 -5.89 -0.73
N ALA A 62 -7.35 -5.67 -1.96
CA ALA A 62 -8.11 -4.99 -3.01
C ALA A 62 -9.35 -5.80 -3.41
N ARG A 63 -9.23 -7.13 -3.54
CA ARG A 63 -10.39 -7.98 -3.82
C ARG A 63 -11.43 -7.91 -2.71
N PHE A 64 -10.98 -7.96 -1.45
CA PHE A 64 -11.87 -7.83 -0.30
C PHE A 64 -12.57 -6.47 -0.28
N ALA A 65 -11.83 -5.38 -0.52
CA ALA A 65 -12.38 -4.03 -0.60
C ALA A 65 -13.46 -3.91 -1.70
N LEU A 66 -13.20 -4.46 -2.89
CA LEU A 66 -14.15 -4.51 -4.00
C LEU A 66 -15.41 -5.34 -3.67
N ASP A 67 -15.23 -6.54 -3.11
CA ASP A 67 -16.35 -7.45 -2.81
C ASP A 67 -17.24 -6.94 -1.66
N ASN A 68 -16.76 -5.97 -0.89
CA ASN A 68 -17.45 -5.42 0.27
C ASN A 68 -17.79 -3.93 0.13
N ASP A 69 -17.74 -3.36 -1.08
CA ASP A 69 -18.14 -1.97 -1.36
C ASP A 69 -17.39 -0.92 -0.53
N PHE A 70 -16.08 -1.10 -0.33
CA PHE A 70 -15.24 -0.06 0.23
C PHE A 70 -15.13 1.13 -0.74
N PRO A 71 -14.89 2.37 -0.26
CA PRO A 71 -14.64 3.51 -1.12
C PRO A 71 -13.56 3.25 -2.17
N LEU A 72 -13.85 3.59 -3.43
CA LEU A 72 -12.96 3.38 -4.58
C LEU A 72 -12.63 4.72 -5.23
N HIS A 73 -11.34 4.94 -5.48
CA HIS A 73 -10.82 6.06 -6.25
C HIS A 73 -10.15 5.50 -7.50
N MET A 74 -10.81 5.65 -8.65
CA MET A 74 -10.41 4.97 -9.89
C MET A 74 -9.99 5.98 -10.97
N HIS A 75 -9.15 5.51 -11.89
CA HIS A 75 -8.71 6.27 -13.07
C HIS A 75 -8.00 7.59 -12.73
N ILE A 76 -7.28 7.63 -11.61
CA ILE A 76 -6.57 8.83 -11.19
C ILE A 76 -5.32 9.00 -12.07
N PRO A 77 -5.13 10.16 -12.72
CA PRO A 77 -4.03 10.35 -13.66
C PRO A 77 -2.67 10.53 -12.96
N GLU A 78 -2.67 11.11 -11.76
CA GLU A 78 -1.46 11.49 -11.02
C GLU A 78 -1.64 11.19 -9.52
N PRO A 79 -0.62 10.61 -8.85
CA PRO A 79 -0.64 10.39 -7.41
C PRO A 79 -0.51 11.71 -6.64
N SER A 80 -0.96 11.71 -5.38
CA SER A 80 -0.63 12.81 -4.46
C SER A 80 0.85 12.78 -4.07
N GLU A 81 1.37 13.87 -3.51
CA GLU A 81 2.74 13.90 -2.98
C GLU A 81 2.91 12.90 -1.84
N GLU A 82 1.87 12.71 -1.02
CA GLU A 82 1.83 11.76 0.08
C GLU A 82 1.93 10.31 -0.41
N ASP A 83 1.20 9.95 -1.48
CA ASP A 83 1.24 8.62 -2.09
C ASP A 83 2.63 8.30 -2.67
N VAL A 84 3.23 9.30 -3.33
CA VAL A 84 4.60 9.17 -3.85
C VAL A 84 5.58 8.96 -2.70
N GLN A 85 5.51 9.79 -1.67
CA GLN A 85 6.42 9.72 -0.52
C GLN A 85 6.28 8.39 0.23
N ALA A 86 5.05 7.90 0.42
CA ALA A 86 4.78 6.62 1.08
C ALA A 86 5.35 5.44 0.27
N TYR A 87 5.16 5.45 -1.06
CA TYR A 87 5.71 4.43 -1.94
C TYR A 87 7.24 4.43 -1.94
N GLU A 88 7.86 5.61 -2.02
CA GLU A 88 9.32 5.74 -1.98
C GLU A 88 9.90 5.25 -0.66
N ASN A 89 9.26 5.57 0.47
CA ASN A 89 9.68 5.08 1.78
C ASN A 89 9.67 3.55 1.85
N TYR A 90 8.62 2.90 1.29
CA TYR A 90 8.54 1.45 1.20
C TYR A 90 9.65 0.86 0.31
N ILE A 91 9.93 1.45 -0.84
CA ILE A 91 11.02 0.97 -1.71
C ILE A 91 12.37 1.12 -1.00
N GLN A 92 12.61 2.25 -0.33
CA GLN A 92 13.85 2.49 0.39
C GLN A 92 14.03 1.54 1.59
N SER A 93 12.97 1.18 2.32
CA SER A 93 13.07 0.18 3.39
C SER A 93 13.44 -1.19 2.84
N ASN A 94 12.78 -1.65 1.77
CA ASN A 94 13.13 -2.92 1.13
C ASN A 94 14.56 -2.94 0.54
N LEU A 95 15.03 -1.81 -0.01
CA LEU A 95 16.39 -1.70 -0.52
C LEU A 95 17.45 -1.80 0.59
N LYS A 96 17.16 -1.29 1.79
CA LYS A 96 18.05 -1.44 2.95
C LYS A 96 18.15 -2.89 3.42
N ASP A 97 17.07 -3.65 3.31
CA ASP A 97 17.07 -5.08 3.62
C ASP A 97 17.84 -5.90 2.57
N LEU A 98 17.88 -5.41 1.34
CA LEU A 98 18.70 -5.91 0.24
C LEU A 98 20.14 -5.37 0.33
N ASN A 99 20.84 -5.67 1.43
CA ASN A 99 22.26 -5.35 1.75
C ASN A 99 23.29 -5.64 0.63
N SER A 100 22.89 -6.10 -0.56
CA SER A 100 23.74 -6.52 -1.67
C SER A 100 23.11 -6.24 -3.06
N PHE A 101 22.23 -5.25 -3.20
CA PHE A 101 21.68 -4.86 -4.50
C PHE A 101 22.22 -3.51 -5.01
N PRO A 102 22.64 -3.40 -6.29
CA PRO A 102 22.80 -4.51 -7.23
C PRO A 102 23.94 -5.46 -6.80
N PRO A 103 23.89 -6.76 -7.19
CA PRO A 103 25.01 -7.67 -6.98
C PRO A 103 26.30 -7.02 -7.44
N LYS A 104 27.41 -7.18 -6.69
CA LYS A 104 28.72 -6.61 -7.08
C LYS A 104 29.13 -7.00 -8.51
N GLU A 105 28.69 -8.16 -8.96
CA GLU A 105 28.88 -8.71 -10.31
C GLU A 105 28.18 -7.91 -11.43
N TRP A 106 27.24 -7.00 -11.09
CA TRP A 106 26.54 -6.14 -12.06
C TRP A 106 27.20 -4.78 -12.24
N ILE A 107 28.13 -4.41 -11.35
CA ILE A 107 28.95 -3.21 -11.49
C ILE A 107 30.17 -3.63 -12.31
N PRO A 108 30.35 -3.14 -13.55
CA PRO A 108 31.55 -3.46 -14.33
C PRO A 108 32.78 -3.01 -13.53
N ASP A 109 33.77 -3.89 -13.40
CA ASP A 109 35.06 -3.53 -12.80
C ASP A 109 35.63 -2.31 -13.55
N GLU A 110 35.90 -1.21 -12.83
CA GLU A 110 36.64 -0.05 -13.37
C GLU A 110 38.08 -0.40 -13.71
#